data_AF-T1G5X1-F1
#
_entry.id   AF-T1G5X1-F1
#
_cell.length_a   1.000
_cell.length_b   1.000
_cell.length_c   1.000
_cell.angle_alpha   90.00
_cell.angle_beta   90.00
_cell.angle_gamma   90.00
#
_symmetry.space_group_name_H-M   'P 1'
#
loop_
_entity.id
_entity.type
_entity.pdbx_description
1 polymer ?
#
loop_
_entity_poly.entity_id
_entity_poly.type
_entity_poly.pdbx_seq_one_letter_code
_entity_poly.pdbx_strand_id
1 'polypeptide(L)'
;WSSKLANYAASWAQRCSFEHGQPAEAKNDGYIGQNLYVSSSPNVNFESAIQSWYDEKPYYNYSSNTCRSNKMCGHYTQIVWATTTEVGCAVQVCNNGISIAGYSSGHIIVCNYLPP
;
A
#
# COMPACT_ATOMS: atom_id res chain seq x y z
N TRP A 1 0.82 11.27 10.93
CA TRP A 1 2.00 10.49 10.49
C TRP A 1 2.49 9.64 11.65
N SER A 2 2.86 8.39 11.41
CA SER A 2 3.32 7.45 12.43
C SER A 2 4.65 6.82 12.04
N SER A 3 5.72 7.18 12.77
CA SER A 3 7.07 6.63 12.53
C SER A 3 7.12 5.12 12.76
N LYS A 4 6.31 4.60 13.68
CA LYS A 4 6.18 3.16 13.92
C LYS A 4 5.67 2.43 12.67
N LEU A 5 4.58 2.92 12.08
CA LEU A 5 4.02 2.33 10.86
C LEU A 5 4.96 2.45 9.66
N ALA A 6 5.70 3.55 9.57
CA ALA A 6 6.71 3.73 8.52
C ALA A 6 7.86 2.72 8.65
N ASN A 7 8.31 2.42 9.88
CA ASN A 7 9.31 1.37 10.11
C ASN A 7 8.77 0.00 9.72
N TYR A 8 7.52 -0.33 10.06
CA TYR A 8 6.90 -1.58 9.61
C TYR A 8 6.75 -1.66 8.09
N ALA A 9 6.40 -0.55 7.45
CA ALA A 9 6.32 -0.48 6.00
C ALA A 9 7.69 -0.71 5.37
N ALA A 10 8.76 -0.14 5.93
CA ALA A 10 10.13 -0.34 5.46
C ALA A 10 10.57 -1.81 5.61
N SER A 11 10.36 -2.42 6.78
CA SER A 11 10.66 -3.84 7.01
C SER A 11 9.91 -4.75 6.04
N TRP A 12 8.64 -4.45 5.74
CA TRP A 12 7.86 -5.23 4.78
C TRP A 12 8.33 -5.02 3.33
N ALA A 13 8.58 -3.78 2.93
CA ALA A 13 9.02 -3.42 1.58
C ALA A 13 10.36 -4.06 1.18
N GLN A 14 11.27 -4.27 2.14
CA GLN A 14 12.58 -4.92 1.91
C GLN A 14 12.49 -6.32 1.32
N ARG A 15 11.34 -7.00 1.47
CA ARG A 15 11.11 -8.34 0.89
C ARG A 15 11.01 -8.32 -0.63
N CYS A 16 10.78 -7.16 -1.25
CA CYS A 16 10.58 -7.03 -2.69
C CYS A 16 9.53 -8.02 -3.22
N SER A 17 8.39 -8.08 -2.54
CA SER A 17 7.27 -8.94 -2.89
C SER A 17 5.96 -8.16 -2.86
N PHE A 18 5.18 -8.27 -3.93
CA PHE A 18 3.88 -7.59 -4.04
C PHE A 18 2.78 -8.43 -3.38
N GLU A 19 2.89 -8.57 -2.06
CA GLU A 19 1.92 -9.27 -1.21
C GLU A 19 1.65 -8.48 0.06
N HIS A 20 0.41 -8.59 0.53
CA HIS A 20 0.01 -8.01 1.81
C HIS A 20 0.58 -8.80 2.98
N GLY A 21 0.88 -8.09 4.06
CA GLY A 21 1.23 -8.71 5.33
C GLY A 21 1.86 -7.73 6.30
N GLN A 22 2.47 -8.27 7.35
CA GLN A 22 3.02 -7.50 8.46
C GLN A 22 4.37 -8.10 8.87
N PRO A 23 5.36 -7.26 9.22
CA PRO A 23 6.62 -7.77 9.72
C PRO A 23 6.47 -8.30 11.15
N ALA A 24 7.39 -9.15 11.61
CA ALA A 24 7.26 -9.87 12.87
C ALA A 24 7.16 -8.93 14.10
N GLU A 25 7.79 -7.76 14.03
CA GLU A 25 7.74 -6.71 15.03
C GLU A 25 6.37 -6.01 15.16
N ALA A 26 5.45 -6.23 14.22
CA ALA A 26 4.07 -5.71 14.27
C ALA A 26 3.06 -6.73 14.84
N LYS A 27 3.50 -7.93 15.24
CA LYS A 27 2.63 -9.05 15.65
C LYS A 27 1.63 -8.73 16.78
N ASN A 28 1.94 -7.75 17.63
CA ASN A 28 1.13 -7.39 18.80
C ASN A 28 0.19 -6.20 18.52
N ASP A 29 0.22 -5.62 17.32
CA ASP A 29 -0.56 -4.41 16.98
C ASP A 29 -1.91 -4.73 16.33
N GLY A 30 -2.23 -6.02 16.20
CA GLY A 30 -3.44 -6.47 15.53
C GLY A 30 -3.41 -6.22 14.02
N TYR A 31 -4.59 -6.08 13.42
CA TYR A 31 -4.70 -5.83 11.99
C TYR A 31 -4.32 -4.38 11.66
N ILE A 32 -3.47 -4.22 10.65
CA ILE A 32 -2.95 -2.95 10.13
C ILE A 32 -3.38 -2.87 8.68
N GLY A 33 -4.06 -1.78 8.30
CA GLY A 33 -4.46 -1.55 6.92
C GLY A 33 -3.22 -1.30 6.06
N GLN A 34 -3.26 -1.68 4.77
CA GLN A 34 -2.07 -1.58 3.93
C GLN A 34 -2.42 -1.33 2.47
N ASN A 35 -1.77 -0.32 1.88
CA ASN A 35 -1.74 -0.13 0.44
C ASN A 35 -0.35 -0.43 -0.11
N LEU A 36 -0.31 -1.08 -1.27
CA LEU A 36 0.91 -1.43 -1.99
C LEU A 36 0.90 -0.76 -3.37
N TYR A 37 2.07 -0.35 -3.83
CA TYR A 37 2.26 0.15 -5.18
C TYR A 37 3.60 -0.32 -5.72
N VAL A 38 3.65 -0.69 -6.99
CA VAL A 38 4.88 -1.12 -7.67
C VAL A 38 5.05 -0.36 -8.98
N SER A 39 6.30 -0.05 -9.32
CA SER A 39 6.62 0.62 -10.58
C SER A 39 8.04 0.32 -11.03
N SER A 40 8.23 0.12 -12.33
CA SER A 40 9.54 0.10 -12.98
C SER A 40 10.06 1.51 -13.31
N SER A 41 9.26 2.56 -13.07
CA SER A 41 9.67 3.93 -13.34
C SER A 41 10.93 4.27 -12.53
N PRO A 42 11.93 4.92 -13.14
CA PRO A 42 13.09 5.41 -12.42
C PRO A 42 12.74 6.56 -11.46
N ASN A 43 11.62 7.25 -11.70
CA ASN A 43 11.17 8.41 -10.93
C ASN A 43 9.93 8.03 -10.10
N VAL A 44 10.04 7.02 -9.24
CA VAL A 44 8.95 6.68 -8.33
C VAL A 44 8.82 7.77 -7.26
N ASN A 45 7.58 8.15 -6.93
CA ASN A 45 7.29 9.01 -5.79
C ASN A 45 5.96 8.62 -5.14
N PHE A 46 5.75 9.10 -3.91
CA PHE A 46 4.51 8.81 -3.18
C PHE A 46 3.28 9.42 -3.84
N GLU A 47 3.40 10.56 -4.54
CA GLU A 47 2.28 11.21 -5.23
C GLU A 47 1.71 10.30 -6.32
N SER A 48 2.56 9.62 -7.08
CA SER A 48 2.14 8.68 -8.14
C SER A 48 1.44 7.46 -7.57
N ALA A 49 1.91 6.94 -6.43
CA ALA A 49 1.25 5.84 -5.72
C ALA A 49 -0.13 6.26 -5.19
N ILE A 50 -0.20 7.41 -4.51
CA ILE A 50 -1.44 7.96 -3.96
C ILE A 50 -2.45 8.26 -5.07
N GLN A 51 -2.01 8.85 -6.18
CA GLN A 51 -2.87 9.11 -7.32
C GLN A 51 -3.40 7.80 -7.92
N SER A 52 -2.54 6.80 -8.13
CA SER A 52 -2.97 5.48 -8.63
C SER A 52 -4.00 4.81 -7.73
N TRP A 53 -3.85 4.92 -6.42
CA TRP A 53 -4.83 4.42 -5.45
C TRP A 53 -6.12 5.25 -5.47
N TYR A 54 -6.03 6.58 -5.59
CA TYR A 54 -7.18 7.47 -5.68
C TYR A 54 -7.99 7.29 -6.97
N ASP A 55 -7.33 6.95 -8.08
CA ASP A 55 -7.94 6.70 -9.39
C ASP A 55 -8.88 5.49 -9.40
N GLU A 56 -8.93 4.70 -8.32
CA GLU A 56 -9.97 3.68 -8.13
C GLU A 56 -11.33 4.26 -7.74
N LYS A 57 -11.41 5.55 -7.33
CA LYS A 57 -12.65 6.23 -6.93
C LYS A 57 -13.83 6.02 -7.89
N PRO A 58 -13.69 6.12 -9.22
CA PRO A 58 -14.80 5.90 -10.15
C PRO A 58 -15.34 4.46 -10.14
N TYR A 59 -14.62 3.52 -9.54
CA TYR A 59 -15.04 2.12 -9.41
C TYR A 59 -15.71 1.82 -8.07
N TYR A 60 -15.67 2.73 -7.10
CA TYR A 60 -16.35 2.56 -5.82
C TYR A 60 -17.78 3.08 -5.87
N ASN A 61 -18.74 2.23 -5.49
CA ASN A 61 -20.14 2.61 -5.33
C ASN A 61 -20.44 2.86 -3.84
N TYR A 62 -20.68 4.13 -3.52
CA TYR A 62 -21.00 4.59 -2.18
C TYR A 62 -22.33 4.08 -1.63
N SER A 63 -23.35 3.88 -2.48
CA SER A 63 -24.68 3.47 -1.99
C SER A 63 -24.72 2.00 -1.61
N SER A 64 -23.94 1.16 -2.31
CA SER A 64 -23.86 -0.27 -2.03
C SER A 64 -22.63 -0.68 -1.23
N ASN A 65 -21.68 0.23 -0.98
CA ASN A 65 -20.39 -0.06 -0.35
C ASN A 65 -19.65 -1.22 -1.06
N THR A 66 -19.59 -1.16 -2.40
CA THR A 66 -18.95 -2.21 -3.22
C THR A 66 -18.10 -1.61 -4.33
N CYS A 67 -17.08 -2.37 -4.75
CA CYS A 67 -16.37 -2.09 -6.00
C CYS A 67 -17.19 -2.58 -7.20
N ARG A 68 -17.08 -1.87 -8.33
CA ARG A 68 -17.54 -2.36 -9.63
C ARG A 68 -16.91 -3.72 -9.93
N SER A 69 -17.70 -4.61 -10.54
CA SER A 69 -17.23 -5.96 -10.92
C SER A 69 -15.93 -5.90 -11.73
N ASN A 70 -14.98 -6.78 -11.40
CA ASN A 70 -13.64 -6.88 -11.99
C ASN A 70 -12.79 -5.60 -11.86
N LYS A 71 -13.08 -4.74 -10.88
CA LYS A 71 -12.28 -3.56 -10.53
C LYS A 71 -11.87 -3.61 -9.07
N MET A 72 -10.75 -2.95 -8.78
CA MET A 72 -10.29 -2.70 -7.42
C MET A 72 -10.77 -1.32 -6.99
N CYS A 73 -11.08 -1.20 -5.71
CA CYS A 73 -11.34 0.08 -5.05
C CYS A 73 -10.86 0.11 -3.59
N GLY A 74 -10.17 -0.95 -3.15
CA GLY A 74 -9.70 -1.13 -1.78
C GLY A 74 -8.65 -0.09 -1.39
N HIS A 75 -7.77 0.28 -2.32
CA HIS A 75 -6.75 1.28 -2.05
C HIS A 75 -7.39 2.66 -1.87
N TYR A 76 -8.36 2.98 -2.72
CA TYR A 76 -9.14 4.21 -2.58
C TYR A 76 -9.87 4.26 -1.24
N THR A 77 -10.61 3.20 -0.89
CA THR A 77 -11.38 3.19 0.37
C THR A 77 -10.48 3.33 1.58
N GLN A 78 -9.28 2.75 1.57
CA GLN A 78 -8.30 2.92 2.64
C GLN A 78 -7.82 4.37 2.78
N ILE A 79 -7.58 5.09 1.66
CA ILE A 79 -7.14 6.50 1.69
C ILE A 79 -8.19 7.39 2.34
N VAL A 80 -9.48 7.13 2.08
CA VAL A 80 -10.60 7.96 2.58
C VAL A 80 -11.29 7.35 3.79
N TRP A 81 -10.64 6.39 4.47
CA TRP A 81 -11.25 5.67 5.58
C TRP A 81 -11.38 6.56 6.81
N ALA A 82 -12.61 6.83 7.23
CA ALA A 82 -12.91 7.87 8.20
C ALA A 82 -12.28 7.64 9.59
N THR A 83 -12.07 6.38 9.98
CA THR A 83 -11.51 6.02 11.29
C THR A 83 -10.00 5.93 11.30
N THR A 84 -9.34 5.90 10.15
CA THR A 84 -7.87 5.90 10.06
C THR A 84 -7.34 7.26 10.48
N THR A 85 -6.42 7.26 11.45
CA THR A 85 -5.84 8.49 12.02
C THR A 85 -4.33 8.57 11.86
N GLU A 86 -3.69 7.42 11.60
CA GLU A 86 -2.27 7.26 11.45
C GLU A 86 -1.93 6.59 10.13
N VAL A 87 -0.89 7.11 9.48
CA VAL A 87 -0.28 6.52 8.29
C VAL A 87 1.24 6.60 8.42
N GLY A 88 1.92 5.56 7.98
CA GLY A 88 3.36 5.53 7.81
C GLY A 88 3.73 4.74 6.56
N CYS A 89 4.63 5.29 5.75
CA CYS A 89 4.98 4.73 4.44
C CYS A 89 6.47 4.55 4.26
N ALA A 90 6.85 3.66 3.36
CA ALA A 90 8.22 3.45 2.93
C ALA A 90 8.28 3.09 1.44
N VAL A 91 9.45 3.32 0.85
CA VAL A 91 9.79 2.90 -0.52
C VAL A 91 11.05 2.04 -0.49
N GLN A 92 11.06 0.95 -1.25
CA GLN A 92 12.21 0.07 -1.43
C GLN A 92 12.55 -0.04 -2.91
N VAL A 93 13.84 0.13 -3.23
CA VAL A 93 14.39 -0.19 -4.56
C VAL A 93 14.69 -1.69 -4.62
N CYS A 94 14.13 -2.37 -5.61
CA CYS A 94 14.22 -3.82 -5.81
C CYS A 94 15.00 -4.11 -7.09
N ASN A 95 16.33 -4.16 -7.00
CA ASN A 95 17.21 -4.37 -8.16
C ASN A 95 17.16 -5.80 -8.73
N ASN A 96 16.74 -6.77 -7.91
CA ASN A 96 16.64 -8.19 -8.28
C ASN A 96 15.18 -8.61 -8.55
N GLY A 97 14.33 -7.64 -8.86
CA GLY A 97 12.92 -7.85 -9.18
C GLY A 97 11.96 -7.75 -8.01
N ILE A 98 10.68 -7.70 -8.35
CA ILE A 98 9.56 -7.69 -7.40
C ILE A 98 8.75 -8.95 -7.66
N SER A 99 8.87 -9.91 -6.74
CA SER A 99 8.13 -11.17 -6.80
C SER A 99 6.61 -10.92 -6.76
N ILE A 100 5.82 -11.85 -7.32
CA ILE A 100 4.36 -11.77 -7.53
C ILE A 100 3.94 -10.72 -8.57
N ALA A 101 4.54 -9.52 -8.57
CA ALA A 101 4.28 -8.51 -9.59
C ALA A 101 5.00 -8.77 -10.93
N GLY A 102 6.03 -9.62 -10.95
CA GLY A 102 6.71 -10.04 -12.19
C GLY A 102 7.69 -9.00 -12.76
N TYR A 103 8.14 -8.05 -11.96
CA TYR A 103 9.12 -7.04 -12.37
C TYR A 103 10.53 -7.60 -12.23
N SER A 104 11.40 -7.35 -13.22
CA SER A 104 12.84 -7.69 -13.16
C SER A 104 13.66 -6.69 -12.34
N SER A 105 13.18 -5.45 -12.23
CA SER A 105 13.65 -4.44 -11.28
C SER A 105 12.55 -3.38 -11.11
N GLY A 106 12.60 -2.63 -10.02
CA GLY A 106 11.69 -1.51 -9.82
C GLY A 106 11.65 -1.03 -8.38
N HIS A 107 10.55 -0.40 -8.02
CA HIS A 107 10.30 0.14 -6.71
C HIS A 107 8.99 -0.43 -6.16
N ILE A 108 8.98 -0.73 -4.87
CA ILE A 108 7.76 -1.04 -4.12
C ILE A 108 7.53 0.02 -3.05
N ILE A 109 6.33 0.57 -3.00
CA ILE A 109 5.84 1.47 -1.96
C ILE A 109 4.85 0.72 -1.10
N VAL A 110 5.04 0.82 0.21
CA VAL A 110 4.14 0.27 1.23
C VAL A 110 3.68 1.42 2.11
N CYS A 111 2.37 1.57 2.31
CA CYS A 111 1.78 2.47 3.29
C CYS A 111 0.90 1.68 4.24
N ASN A 112 1.16 1.82 5.55
CA ASN A 112 0.42 1.16 6.61
C ASN A 112 -0.48 2.17 7.35
N TYR A 113 -1.67 1.73 7.77
CA TYR A 113 -2.75 2.57 8.31
C TYR A 113 -3.26 2.03 9.65
N LEU A 114 -3.48 2.93 10.62
CA LEU A 114 -4.13 2.62 11.91
C LEU A 114 -5.10 3.74 12.35
N PRO A 115 -6.22 3.37 13.01
CA PRO A 115 -6.94 2.12 12.82
C PRO A 115 -7.07 1.76 11.32
N PRO A 116 -7.11 0.46 10.99
CA PRO A 116 -7.24 0.00 9.61
C PRO A 116 -8.51 0.54 8.94
#